data_AF-H2YZ31-F1
#
_entry.id   AF-H2YZ31-F1
#
_cell.length_a   1.000
_cell.length_b   1.000
_cell.length_c   1.000
_cell.angle_alpha   90.00
_cell.angle_beta   90.00
_cell.angle_gamma   90.00
#
_symmetry.space_group_name_H-M   'P 1'
#
loop_
_entity.id
_entity.type
_entity.pdbx_description
1 polymer ?
#
loop_
_entity_poly.entity_id
_entity_poly.type
_entity_poly.pdbx_seq_one_letter_code
_entity_poly.pdbx_strand_id
1 'polypeptide(L)'
;MLQIKYVKDYCVGFLKDTLEVGNCLIVRAFAQMYNISELVTHCDNFFLDNFELVLNGPDFKELNPDETEALIRMAKTSDSSSEEMIFRSIMNWVKHDLENRQQFFKRFFQLIDIKKLPTSFLKVIKKTEWTWM
;
A
#
# COMPACT_ATOMS: atom_id res chain seq x y z
N MET A 1 24.19 5.38 28.69
CA MET A 1 23.25 4.77 27.73
C MET A 1 21.77 4.87 28.12
N LEU A 2 21.39 5.28 29.34
CA LEU A 2 19.98 5.38 29.76
C LEU A 2 19.19 6.50 29.05
N GLN A 3 19.83 7.60 28.66
CA GLN A 3 19.13 8.72 28.03
C GLN A 3 18.66 8.41 26.60
N ILE A 4 19.43 7.63 25.84
CA ILE A 4 19.07 7.28 24.45
C ILE A 4 17.83 6.38 24.41
N LYS A 5 17.68 5.47 25.39
CA LYS A 5 16.49 4.62 25.49
C LYS A 5 15.23 5.44 25.80
N TYR A 6 15.31 6.36 26.77
CA TYR A 6 14.19 7.22 27.12
C TYR A 6 13.73 8.09 25.94
N VAL A 7 14.68 8.70 25.21
CA VAL A 7 14.37 9.48 24.01
C VAL A 7 13.74 8.61 22.93
N LYS A 8 14.25 7.39 22.72
CA LYS A 8 13.66 6.44 21.77
C LYS A 8 12.21 6.11 22.14
N ASP A 9 11.96 5.75 23.40
CA ASP A 9 10.64 5.34 23.87
C ASP A 9 9.64 6.51 23.76
N TYR A 10 10.08 7.73 24.09
CA TYR A 10 9.27 8.94 23.93
C TYR A 10 8.95 9.24 22.46
N CYS A 11 9.94 9.17 21.57
CA CYS A 11 9.72 9.38 20.13
C CYS A 11 8.77 8.33 19.54
N VAL A 12 8.86 7.06 19.98
CA VAL A 12 7.94 6.01 19.55
C VAL A 12 6.52 6.31 20.02
N GLY A 13 6.34 6.78 21.27
CA GLY A 13 5.03 7.22 21.77
C GLY A 13 4.47 8.36 20.92
N PHE A 14 5.25 9.41 20.70
CA PHE A 14 4.87 10.53 19.85
C PHE A 14 4.45 10.09 18.45
N LEU A 15 5.24 9.23 17.78
CA LEU A 15 4.93 8.77 16.42
C LEU A 15 3.64 7.94 16.35
N LYS A 16 3.28 7.21 17.40
CA LYS A 16 1.98 6.52 17.48
C LYS A 16 0.84 7.51 17.64
N ASP A 17 1.01 8.49 18.52
CA ASP A 17 -0.04 9.48 18.82
C ASP A 17 -0.29 10.44 17.65
N THR A 18 0.70 10.64 16.77
CA THR A 18 0.61 11.51 15.58
C THR A 18 0.41 10.74 14.28
N LEU A 19 0.05 9.45 14.33
CA LEU A 19 -0.11 8.63 13.13
C LEU A 19 -1.34 9.07 12.34
N GLU A 20 -1.15 9.36 11.05
CA GLU A 20 -2.18 9.84 10.13
C GLU A 20 -2.02 9.16 8.77
N VAL A 21 -3.08 9.17 7.95
CA VAL A 21 -3.05 8.58 6.60
C VAL A 21 -1.88 9.11 5.76
N GLY A 22 -1.58 10.40 5.86
CA GLY A 22 -0.53 11.06 5.09
C GLY A 22 0.89 10.86 5.62
N ASN A 23 1.08 10.17 6.75
CA ASN A 23 2.42 9.89 7.28
C ASN A 23 2.65 8.41 7.61
N CYS A 24 1.63 7.55 7.55
CA CYS A 24 1.73 6.19 8.08
C CYS A 24 2.82 5.36 7.37
N LEU A 25 2.99 5.52 6.06
CA LEU A 25 3.99 4.80 5.28
C LEU A 25 5.41 5.24 5.63
N ILE A 26 5.61 6.54 5.87
CA ILE A 26 6.90 7.11 6.28
C ILE A 26 7.25 6.64 7.69
N VAL A 27 6.31 6.70 8.63
CA VAL A 27 6.52 6.25 10.02
C VAL A 27 6.78 4.74 10.05
N ARG A 28 6.09 3.97 9.21
CA ARG A 28 6.33 2.54 9.04
C ARG A 28 7.73 2.25 8.51
N ALA A 29 8.16 2.93 7.45
CA ALA A 29 9.50 2.79 6.88
C ALA A 29 10.58 3.16 7.91
N PHE A 30 10.37 4.23 8.67
CA PHE A 30 11.23 4.61 9.79
C PHE A 30 11.32 3.49 10.84
N ALA A 31 10.17 2.93 11.24
CA ALA A 31 10.12 1.85 12.21
C ALA A 31 10.85 0.59 11.73
N GLN A 32 10.74 0.25 10.45
CA GLN A 32 11.47 -0.86 9.83
C GLN A 32 12.98 -0.60 9.82
N MET A 33 13.41 0.60 9.40
CA MET A 33 14.82 0.99 9.35
C MET A 33 15.51 0.89 10.72
N TYR A 34 14.80 1.23 11.80
CA TYR A 34 15.33 1.18 13.17
C TYR A 34 14.94 -0.10 13.95
N ASN A 35 14.35 -1.10 13.29
CA ASN A 35 13.90 -2.36 13.89
C ASN A 35 13.01 -2.16 15.13
N ILE A 36 12.04 -1.26 15.04
CA ILE A 36 11.07 -0.97 16.10
C ILE A 36 9.77 -1.74 15.82
N SER A 37 9.79 -3.05 16.05
CA SER A 37 8.72 -3.97 15.63
C SER A 37 7.33 -3.57 16.14
N GLU A 38 7.23 -3.08 17.38
CA GLU A 38 5.96 -2.61 17.95
C GLU A 38 5.34 -1.45 17.15
N LEU A 39 6.18 -0.51 16.68
CA LEU A 39 5.73 0.62 15.87
C LEU A 39 5.35 0.17 14.46
N VAL A 40 6.08 -0.81 13.88
CA VAL A 40 5.71 -1.43 12.60
C VAL A 40 4.32 -2.06 12.69
N THR A 41 4.07 -2.88 13.72
CA THR A 41 2.76 -3.51 13.93
C THR A 41 1.66 -2.47 14.13
N HIS A 42 1.94 -1.39 14.86
CA HIS A 42 0.98 -0.30 15.03
C HIS A 42 0.63 0.38 13.70
N CYS A 43 1.65 0.65 12.86
CA CYS A 43 1.44 1.22 11.53
C CYS A 43 0.71 0.26 10.58
N ASP A 44 1.00 -1.04 10.63
CA ASP A 44 0.33 -2.08 9.83
C ASP A 44 -1.16 -2.16 10.17
N ASN A 45 -1.52 -2.13 11.46
CA ASN A 45 -2.91 -2.10 11.89
C ASN A 45 -3.62 -0.83 11.44
N PHE A 46 -2.99 0.33 11.64
CA PHE A 46 -3.54 1.62 11.16
C PHE A 46 -3.73 1.62 9.64
N PHE A 47 -2.77 1.05 8.89
CA PHE A 47 -2.89 0.87 7.46
C PHE A 47 -4.09 0.00 7.11
N LEU A 48 -4.29 -1.14 7.76
CA LEU A 48 -5.43 -2.02 7.51
C LEU A 48 -6.78 -1.37 7.80
N ASP A 49 -6.85 -0.46 8.77
CA ASP A 49 -8.06 0.32 9.07
C ASP A 49 -8.33 1.43 8.03
N ASN A 50 -7.30 1.88 7.30
CA ASN A 50 -7.34 3.04 6.41
C ASN A 50 -6.83 2.76 4.98
N PHE A 51 -6.72 1.49 4.59
CA PHE A 51 -5.97 1.07 3.41
C PHE A 51 -6.51 1.71 2.13
N GLU A 52 -7.82 1.97 2.05
CA GLU A 52 -8.40 2.65 0.90
C GLU A 52 -7.89 4.07 0.69
N LEU A 53 -7.71 4.83 1.76
CA LEU A 53 -7.15 6.17 1.67
C LEU A 53 -5.65 6.11 1.39
N VAL A 54 -4.92 5.18 2.04
CA VAL A 54 -3.47 5.05 1.88
C VAL A 54 -3.10 4.59 0.47
N LEU A 55 -3.74 3.55 -0.07
CA LEU A 55 -3.47 3.02 -1.42
C LEU A 55 -3.83 3.98 -2.55
N ASN A 56 -4.69 4.96 -2.30
CA ASN A 56 -5.02 6.02 -3.26
C ASN A 56 -4.20 7.30 -3.03
N GLY A 57 -3.41 7.36 -1.96
CA GLY A 57 -2.59 8.50 -1.58
C GLY A 57 -1.38 8.72 -2.49
N PRO A 58 -0.75 9.91 -2.41
CA PRO A 58 0.46 10.22 -3.17
C PRO A 58 1.63 9.34 -2.76
N ASP A 59 1.85 9.13 -1.45
CA ASP A 59 2.98 8.36 -0.93
C ASP A 59 3.00 6.92 -1.45
N PHE A 60 1.83 6.30 -1.64
CA PHE A 60 1.74 4.97 -2.23
C PHE A 60 2.28 4.92 -3.67
N LYS A 61 2.08 5.98 -4.45
CA LYS A 61 2.54 6.06 -5.84
C LYS A 61 4.06 6.18 -5.94
N GLU A 62 4.73 6.63 -4.89
CA GLU A 62 6.18 6.77 -4.84
C GLU A 62 6.89 5.46 -4.43
N LEU A 63 6.15 4.47 -3.92
CA LEU A 63 6.73 3.20 -3.48
C LEU A 63 7.34 2.40 -4.61
N ASN A 64 8.39 1.65 -4.27
CA ASN A 64 9.00 0.70 -5.20
C ASN A 64 8.08 -0.52 -5.41
N PRO A 65 8.35 -1.37 -6.43
CA PRO A 65 7.47 -2.50 -6.75
C PRO A 65 7.29 -3.50 -5.60
N ASP A 66 8.32 -3.75 -4.78
CA ASP A 66 8.27 -4.74 -3.71
C ASP A 66 7.48 -4.22 -2.50
N GLU A 67 7.66 -2.95 -2.15
CA GLU A 67 6.86 -2.26 -1.13
C GLU A 67 5.38 -2.19 -1.51
N THR A 68 5.12 -1.86 -2.78
CA THR A 68 3.77 -1.79 -3.35
C THR A 68 3.08 -3.15 -3.27
N GLU A 69 3.77 -4.23 -3.64
CA GLU A 69 3.23 -5.58 -3.55
C GLU A 69 2.94 -5.99 -2.11
N ALA A 70 3.84 -5.68 -1.18
CA ALA A 70 3.65 -5.99 0.23
C ALA A 70 2.39 -5.33 0.80
N LEU A 71 2.17 -4.04 0.51
CA LEU A 71 0.97 -3.33 0.95
C LEU A 71 -0.32 -3.84 0.29
N ILE A 72 -0.28 -4.18 -1.00
CA ILE A 72 -1.43 -4.78 -1.68
C ILE A 72 -1.79 -6.12 -1.03
N ARG A 73 -0.79 -6.98 -0.79
CA ARG A 73 -1.02 -8.28 -0.14
C ARG A 73 -1.60 -8.12 1.26
N MET A 74 -1.14 -7.13 2.01
CA MET A 74 -1.67 -6.79 3.32
C MET A 74 -3.13 -6.29 3.21
N ALA A 75 -3.43 -5.36 2.32
CA ALA A 75 -4.80 -4.88 2.13
C ALA A 75 -5.79 -6.03 1.78
N LYS A 76 -5.34 -7.00 0.98
CA LYS A 76 -6.13 -8.19 0.64
C LYS A 76 -6.46 -9.11 1.81
N THR A 77 -5.80 -8.99 2.97
CA THR A 77 -6.18 -9.76 4.16
C THR A 77 -7.38 -9.15 4.89
N SER A 78 -7.79 -7.93 4.54
CA SER A 78 -8.97 -7.27 5.10
C SER A 78 -10.24 -7.75 4.39
N ASP A 79 -11.26 -8.12 5.16
CA ASP A 79 -12.57 -8.55 4.65
C ASP A 79 -13.32 -7.43 3.88
N SER A 80 -12.96 -6.17 4.16
CA SER A 80 -13.52 -4.99 3.48
C SER A 80 -12.89 -4.70 2.12
N SER A 81 -11.81 -5.40 1.76
CA SER A 81 -11.12 -5.19 0.49
C SER A 81 -11.88 -5.81 -0.68
N SER A 82 -12.12 -5.03 -1.74
CA SER A 82 -12.66 -5.53 -3.01
C SER A 82 -11.57 -5.67 -4.08
N GLU A 83 -11.69 -6.69 -4.94
CA GLU A 83 -10.75 -6.87 -6.06
C GLU A 83 -10.76 -5.68 -7.03
N GLU A 84 -11.91 -5.02 -7.18
CA GLU A 84 -12.02 -3.83 -8.04
C GLU A 84 -11.16 -2.68 -7.50
N MET A 85 -11.21 -2.44 -6.19
CA MET A 85 -10.41 -1.41 -5.55
C MET A 85 -8.92 -1.71 -5.68
N ILE A 86 -8.50 -2.95 -5.37
CA ILE A 86 -7.10 -3.37 -5.52
C ILE A 86 -6.62 -3.20 -6.96
N PHE A 87 -7.44 -3.59 -7.94
CA PHE A 87 -7.14 -3.37 -9.35
C PHE A 87 -6.93 -1.88 -9.66
N ARG A 88 -7.82 -1.01 -9.20
CA ARG A 88 -7.72 0.45 -9.42
C ARG A 88 -6.44 1.01 -8.81
N SER A 89 -6.09 0.61 -7.58
CA SER A 89 -4.86 1.04 -6.91
C SER A 89 -3.61 0.61 -7.69
N ILE A 90 -3.55 -0.65 -8.15
CA ILE A 90 -2.46 -1.15 -9.01
C ILE A 90 -2.36 -0.33 -10.29
N MET A 91 -3.49 -0.08 -10.97
CA MET A 91 -3.49 0.69 -12.21
C MET A 91 -3.04 2.13 -12.01
N ASN A 92 -3.43 2.76 -10.90
CA ASN A 92 -3.02 4.12 -10.57
C ASN A 92 -1.50 4.17 -10.32
N TRP A 93 -0.94 3.17 -9.65
CA TRP A 93 0.51 3.06 -9.42
C TRP A 93 1.30 2.80 -10.71
N VAL A 94 0.81 1.92 -11.59
CA VAL A 94 1.46 1.65 -12.89
C VAL A 94 1.40 2.88 -13.80
N LYS A 95 0.26 3.56 -13.87
CA LYS A 95 0.08 4.75 -14.74
C LYS A 95 0.89 5.97 -14.28
N HIS A 96 1.26 6.03 -13.01
CA HIS A 96 2.05 7.13 -12.48
C HIS A 96 3.44 7.23 -13.14
N ASP A 97 4.04 6.09 -13.48
CA ASP A 97 5.30 6.01 -14.23
C ASP A 97 5.23 4.82 -15.20
N LEU A 98 4.41 5.00 -16.24
CA LEU A 98 4.06 3.92 -17.17
C LEU A 98 5.30 3.31 -17.84
N GLU A 99 6.25 4.15 -18.23
CA GLU A 99 7.46 3.76 -18.96
C GLU A 99 8.26 2.70 -18.19
N ASN A 100 8.50 2.94 -16.89
CA ASN A 100 9.30 2.05 -16.05
C ASN A 100 8.48 0.96 -15.37
N ARG A 101 7.17 1.16 -15.17
CA ARG A 101 6.34 0.27 -14.33
C ARG A 101 5.46 -0.70 -15.09
N GLN A 102 5.21 -0.49 -16.38
CA GLN A 102 4.38 -1.40 -17.20
C GLN A 102 4.85 -2.86 -17.13
N GLN A 103 6.17 -3.09 -17.03
CA GLN A 103 6.76 -4.42 -16.91
C GLN A 103 6.29 -5.21 -15.67
N PHE A 104 5.92 -4.52 -14.58
CA PHE A 104 5.45 -5.15 -13.36
C PHE A 104 3.95 -5.46 -13.40
N PHE A 105 3.20 -4.96 -14.39
CA PHE A 105 1.75 -5.16 -14.44
C PHE A 105 1.37 -6.64 -14.34
N LYS A 106 2.05 -7.52 -15.08
CA LYS A 106 1.79 -8.97 -15.03
C LYS A 106 1.99 -9.54 -13.62
N ARG A 107 3.02 -9.08 -12.90
CA ARG A 107 3.31 -9.48 -11.50
C ARG A 107 2.18 -9.03 -10.57
N PHE A 108 1.76 -7.78 -10.65
CA PHE A 108 0.67 -7.25 -9.81
C PHE A 108 -0.70 -7.83 -10.17
N PHE A 109 -0.96 -8.08 -11.45
CA PHE A 109 -2.23 -8.64 -11.92
C PHE A 109 -2.48 -10.05 -11.39
N GLN A 110 -1.43 -10.84 -11.11
CA GLN A 110 -1.54 -12.14 -10.45
C GLN A 110 -2.04 -12.06 -9.00
N LEU A 111 -2.00 -10.88 -8.38
CA LEU A 111 -2.56 -10.66 -7.05
C LEU A 111 -4.09 -10.53 -7.07
N ILE A 112 -4.71 -10.40 -8.25
CA ILE A 112 -6.13 -10.10 -8.40
C ILE A 112 -6.90 -11.37 -8.74
N ASP A 113 -7.93 -11.67 -7.95
CA ASP A 113 -8.85 -12.76 -8.30
C ASP A 113 -9.91 -12.25 -9.27
N ILE A 114 -9.65 -12.44 -10.56
CA ILE A 114 -10.53 -11.99 -11.66
C ILE A 114 -11.96 -12.51 -11.49
N LYS A 115 -12.17 -13.67 -10.85
CA LYS A 115 -13.51 -14.26 -10.66
C LYS A 115 -14.37 -13.46 -9.69
N LYS A 116 -13.75 -12.68 -8.81
CA LYS A 116 -14.42 -11.80 -7.84
C LYS A 116 -14.63 -10.37 -8.36
N LEU A 117 -14.13 -10.05 -9.56
CA LEU A 117 -14.39 -8.75 -10.18
C LEU A 117 -15.84 -8.67 -10.70
N PRO A 118 -16.54 -7.53 -10.53
CA PRO A 118 -17.86 -7.33 -11.10
C PRO A 118 -17.87 -7.45 -12.63
N THR A 119 -18.89 -8.09 -13.19
CA THR A 119 -19.03 -8.26 -14.65
C THR A 119 -19.09 -6.93 -15.41
N SER A 120 -19.66 -5.89 -14.78
CA SER A 120 -19.65 -4.51 -15.30
C SER A 120 -18.22 -3.99 -15.46
N PHE A 121 -17.37 -4.21 -14.47
CA PHE A 121 -15.97 -3.79 -14.48
C PHE A 121 -15.15 -4.55 -15.53
N LEU A 122 -15.35 -5.86 -15.65
CA LEU A 122 -14.71 -6.68 -16.69
C LEU A 122 -15.05 -6.23 -18.11
N LYS A 123 -16.27 -5.76 -18.36
CA LYS A 123 -16.66 -5.20 -19.67
C LYS A 123 -15.92 -3.90 -19.98
N VAL A 124 -15.66 -3.06 -18.97
CA VAL A 124 -14.87 -1.83 -19.13
C VAL A 124 -13.43 -2.17 -19.46
N ILE A 125 -12.83 -3.09 -18.69
CA ILE A 125 -11.46 -3.58 -18.94
C ILE A 125 -11.31 -4.10 -20.38
N LYS A 126 -12.27 -4.89 -20.88
CA LYS A 126 -12.20 -5.44 -22.24
C LYS A 126 -12.36 -4.41 -23.36
N LYS A 127 -13.16 -3.35 -23.13
CA LYS A 127 -13.40 -2.30 -24.13
C LYS A 127 -12.28 -1.28 -24.21
N THR A 128 -11.55 -1.09 -23.13
CA THR A 128 -10.49 -0.08 -23.03
C THR A 128 -9.19 -0.63 -23.62
N GLU A 129 -9.23 -1.23 -24.84
CA GLU A 129 -8.09 -1.84 -25.53
C GLU A 129 -6.78 -1.29 -24.99
N TRP A 130 -6.08 -2.12 -24.21
CA TRP A 130 -4.90 -1.74 -23.48
C TRP A 130 -3.78 -1.55 -24.50
N THR A 131 -3.76 -0.40 -25.19
CA THR A 131 -2.89 -0.01 -26.32
C THR A 131 -1.39 0.04 -25.99
N TRP A 132 -0.99 -0.59 -24.89
CA TRP A 132 0.38 -0.65 -24.36
C TRP A 132 0.88 -2.09 -24.18
N MET A 133 0.10 -3.10 -24.62
CA MET A 133 0.54 -4.48 -24.88
C MET A 133 0.71 -4.68 -26.39
#